data_AF-A0A369KR13-F1
#
_entry.id   AF-A0A369KR13-F1
#
_cell.length_a   1.000
_cell.length_b   1.000
_cell.length_c   1.000
_cell.angle_alpha   90.00
_cell.angle_beta   90.00
_cell.angle_gamma   90.00
#
_symmetry.space_group_name_H-M   'P 1'
#
loop_
_entity.id
_entity.type
_entity.pdbx_description
1 polymer ?
#
loop_
_entity_poly.entity_id
_entity_poly.type
_entity_poly.pdbx_seq_one_letter_code
_entity_poly.pdbx_strand_id
1 'polypeptide(L)'
;MQLFGSYLVKKGYVTPGQVMTALDIQKQTWLPIGRIALNEGKLTPEQIFMILNKQSETSKPFGEIAISLGMLNSDDVNHLLKIQQKNIRPIGQIFVELGYITQSDMESALNEFIKDPE
;
A
#
# COMPACT_ATOMS: atom_id res chain seq x y z
N MET A 1 4.56 7.53 -16.78
CA MET A 1 4.81 6.20 -16.19
C MET A 1 3.46 5.56 -15.94
N GLN A 2 3.07 4.61 -16.80
CA GLN A 2 1.81 3.88 -16.66
C GLN A 2 1.84 3.03 -15.38
N LEU A 3 0.74 2.95 -14.64
CA LEU A 3 0.63 1.99 -13.54
C LEU A 3 0.46 0.59 -14.12
N PHE A 4 1.13 -0.40 -13.53
CA PHE A 4 1.10 -1.78 -14.01
C PHE A 4 -0.32 -2.37 -14.08
N GLY A 5 -1.21 -2.02 -13.14
CA GLY A 5 -2.62 -2.42 -13.22
C GLY A 5 -3.33 -1.89 -14.48
N SER A 6 -3.05 -0.64 -14.88
CA SER A 6 -3.58 -0.05 -16.11
C SER A 6 -3.00 -0.71 -17.37
N TYR A 7 -1.74 -1.15 -17.30
CA TYR A 7 -1.10 -1.90 -18.38
C TYR A 7 -1.78 -3.27 -18.58
N LEU A 8 -2.05 -4.01 -17.50
CA LEU A 8 -2.72 -5.32 -17.57
C LEU A 8 -4.14 -5.20 -18.15
N VAL A 9 -4.86 -4.11 -17.84
CA VAL A 9 -6.16 -3.81 -18.45
C VAL A 9 -6.03 -3.55 -19.95
N LYS A 10 -5.06 -2.73 -20.37
CA LYS A 10 -4.81 -2.41 -21.78
C LYS A 10 -4.48 -3.67 -22.59
N LYS A 11 -3.74 -4.61 -22.01
CA LYS A 11 -3.37 -5.89 -22.62
C LYS A 11 -4.49 -6.95 -22.56
N GLY A 12 -5.59 -6.67 -21.86
CA GLY A 12 -6.73 -7.58 -21.76
C GLY A 12 -6.54 -8.72 -20.76
N TYR A 13 -5.49 -8.69 -19.93
CA TYR A 13 -5.24 -9.72 -18.91
C TYR A 13 -6.23 -9.64 -17.75
N VAL A 14 -6.67 -8.43 -17.38
CA VAL A 14 -7.64 -8.19 -16.31
C VAL A 14 -8.60 -7.07 -16.70
N THR A 15 -9.77 -7.04 -16.08
CA THR A 15 -10.77 -5.97 -16.26
C THR A 15 -10.59 -4.86 -15.22
N PRO A 16 -11.10 -3.63 -15.45
CA PRO A 16 -11.09 -2.56 -14.45
C PRO A 16 -11.75 -2.97 -13.12
N GLY A 17 -12.83 -3.75 -13.18
CA GLY A 17 -13.51 -4.28 -11.98
C GLY A 17 -12.62 -5.23 -11.19
N GLN A 18 -11.91 -6.13 -11.87
CA GLN A 18 -10.94 -7.03 -11.24
C GLN A 18 -9.76 -6.28 -10.61
N VAL A 19 -9.28 -5.21 -11.24
CA VAL A 19 -8.27 -4.31 -10.65
C VAL A 19 -8.80 -3.70 -9.36
N MET A 20 -10.04 -3.20 -9.35
CA MET A 20 -10.64 -2.61 -8.16
C MET A 20 -10.77 -3.64 -7.02
N THR A 21 -11.26 -4.84 -7.31
CA THR A 21 -11.34 -5.94 -6.33
C THR A 21 -9.97 -6.30 -5.75
N ALA A 22 -8.95 -6.44 -6.60
CA ALA A 22 -7.60 -6.75 -6.15
C ALA A 22 -6.98 -5.62 -5.30
N LEU A 23 -7.24 -4.35 -5.64
CA LEU A 23 -6.80 -3.20 -4.84
C LEU A 23 -7.44 -3.19 -3.45
N ASP A 24 -8.72 -3.54 -3.35
CA ASP A 24 -9.41 -3.58 -2.05
C ASP A 24 -8.90 -4.73 -1.17
N ILE A 25 -8.62 -5.90 -1.74
CA ILE A 25 -7.95 -7.00 -1.03
C ILE A 25 -6.51 -6.60 -0.62
N GLN A 26 -5.78 -5.93 -1.51
CA GLN A 26 -4.43 -5.46 -1.23
C GLN A 26 -4.41 -4.54 -0.02
N LYS A 27 -5.36 -3.60 0.07
CA LYS A 27 -5.48 -2.67 1.21
C LYS A 27 -5.70 -3.38 2.54
N GLN A 28 -6.37 -4.53 2.56
CA GLN A 28 -6.57 -5.31 3.79
C GLN A 28 -5.26 -5.88 4.35
N THR A 29 -4.23 -6.04 3.51
CA THR A 29 -2.89 -6.49 3.95
C THR A 29 -2.03 -5.34 4.48
N TRP A 30 -2.48 -4.09 4.37
CA TRP A 30 -1.70 -2.94 4.79
C TRP A 30 -1.60 -2.91 6.31
N LEU A 31 -0.39 -3.10 6.82
CA LEU A 31 -0.12 -2.88 8.23
C LEU A 31 -0.28 -1.39 8.54
N PRO A 32 -1.14 -0.98 9.49
CA PRO A 32 -1.31 0.42 9.82
C PRO A 32 0.00 1.04 10.29
N ILE A 33 0.32 2.26 9.84
CA ILE A 33 1.57 2.94 10.17
C ILE A 33 1.79 3.08 11.69
N GLY A 34 0.71 3.27 12.46
CA GLY A 34 0.78 3.29 13.93
C GLY A 34 1.24 1.97 14.54
N ARG A 35 0.84 0.82 13.97
CA ARG A 35 1.32 -0.50 14.43
C ARG A 35 2.78 -0.73 14.09
N ILE A 36 3.23 -0.24 12.93
CA ILE A 36 4.65 -0.24 12.56
C ILE A 36 5.44 0.62 13.53
N ALA A 37 4.95 1.82 13.84
CA ALA A 37 5.58 2.74 14.78
C ALA A 37 5.68 2.17 16.20
N LEU A 38 4.68 1.42 16.64
CA LEU A 38 4.72 0.69 17.92
C LEU A 38 5.82 -0.38 17.92
N ASN A 39 5.88 -1.20 16.87
CA ASN A 39 6.87 -2.28 16.75
C ASN A 39 8.31 -1.74 16.68
N GLU A 40 8.51 -0.59 16.03
CA GLU A 40 9.81 0.10 15.95
C GLU A 40 10.14 0.90 17.22
N GLY A 41 9.27 0.90 18.23
CA GLY A 41 9.46 1.66 19.47
C GLY A 41 9.40 3.18 19.30
N LYS A 42 8.87 3.66 18.16
CA LYS A 42 8.75 5.09 17.81
C LYS A 42 7.54 5.75 18.45
N LEU A 43 6.47 4.98 18.69
CA LEU A 43 5.27 5.45 19.37
C LEU A 43 4.83 4.48 20.45
N THR A 44 4.26 5.00 21.53
CA THR A 44 3.56 4.20 22.54
C THR A 44 2.08 4.00 22.17
N PRO A 45 1.39 3.02 22.78
CA PRO A 45 -0.06 2.85 22.59
C PRO A 45 -0.86 4.13 22.90
N GLU A 46 -0.47 4.87 23.93
CA GLU A 46 -1.12 6.13 24.34
C GLU A 46 -0.96 7.21 23.27
N GLN A 47 0.25 7.36 22.72
CA GLN A 47 0.51 8.31 21.64
C GLN A 47 -0.27 7.96 20.37
N ILE A 48 -0.36 6.67 20.03
CA ILE A 48 -1.18 6.19 18.90
C ILE A 48 -2.64 6.55 19.12
N PHE A 49 -3.17 6.33 20.33
CA PHE A 49 -4.55 6.67 20.65
C PHE A 49 -4.82 8.18 20.52
N MET A 50 -3.90 9.03 20.97
CA MET A 50 -3.99 10.48 20.79
C MET A 50 -4.03 10.87 19.31
N ILE A 51 -3.17 10.29 18.47
CA ILE A 51 -3.13 10.55 17.04
C ILE A 51 -4.44 10.11 16.37
N LEU A 52 -4.95 8.92 16.72
CA LEU A 52 -6.21 8.39 16.17
C LEU A 52 -7.41 9.24 16.57
N ASN A 53 -7.49 9.69 17.82
CA ASN A 53 -8.53 10.62 18.25
C ASN A 53 -8.47 11.92 17.43
N LYS A 54 -7.27 12.48 17.24
CA LYS A 54 -7.12 13.68 16.43
C LYS A 54 -7.44 13.45 14.95
N GLN A 55 -7.20 12.25 14.44
CA GLN A 55 -7.60 11.84 13.09
C GLN A 55 -9.12 11.67 12.96
N SER A 56 -9.84 11.34 14.03
CA SER A 56 -11.30 11.32 14.00
C SER A 56 -11.90 12.73 13.97
N GLU A 57 -11.20 13.71 14.55
CA GLU A 57 -11.58 15.13 14.56
C GLU A 57 -11.15 15.88 13.29
N THR A 58 -10.17 15.34 12.55
CA THR A 58 -9.55 16.02 11.41
C THR A 58 -9.38 15.07 10.23
N SER A 59 -9.72 15.49 9.01
CA SER A 59 -9.49 14.67 7.81
C SER A 59 -8.01 14.53 7.41
N LYS A 60 -7.07 14.70 8.36
CA LYS A 60 -5.63 14.66 8.10
C LYS A 60 -5.08 13.22 8.20
N PRO A 61 -4.04 12.89 7.42
CA PRO A 61 -3.35 11.61 7.56
C PRO A 61 -2.68 11.43 8.93
N PHE A 62 -2.61 10.18 9.40
CA PHE A 62 -1.98 9.80 10.68
C PHE A 62 -0.56 10.37 10.82
N GLY A 63 0.26 10.24 9.78
CA GLY A 63 1.65 10.71 9.79
C GLY A 63 1.76 12.23 9.94
N GLU A 64 0.89 12.99 9.27
CA GLU A 64 0.88 14.46 9.41
C GLU A 64 0.47 14.90 10.81
N ILE A 65 -0.52 14.21 11.40
CA ILE A 65 -0.95 14.47 12.77
C ILE A 65 0.18 14.15 13.75
N ALA A 66 0.84 13.00 13.60
CA ALA A 66 1.97 12.60 14.44
C ALA A 66 3.12 13.62 14.41
N ILE A 67 3.40 14.20 13.24
CA ILE A 67 4.37 15.31 13.10
C ILE A 67 3.87 16.57 13.79
N SER A 68 2.61 16.95 13.58
CA SER A 68 2.03 18.15 14.20
C SER A 68 1.99 18.10 15.73
N LEU A 69 1.91 16.89 16.30
CA LEU A 69 1.95 16.64 17.75
C LEU A 69 3.38 16.50 18.29
N GLY A 70 4.41 16.58 17.45
CA GLY A 70 5.81 16.41 17.84
C GLY A 70 6.19 14.98 18.24
N MET A 71 5.35 13.99 17.90
CA MET A 71 5.57 12.58 18.25
C MET A 71 6.43 11.84 17.24
N LEU A 72 6.41 12.28 15.98
CA LEU A 72 7.29 11.81 14.90
C LEU A 72 7.85 13.01 14.15
N ASN A 73 8.98 12.85 13.48
CA ASN A 73 9.43 13.80 12.46
C ASN A 73 9.16 13.24 11.04
N SER A 74 9.43 14.05 10.01
CA SER A 74 9.24 13.65 8.61
C SER A 74 10.07 12.42 8.22
N ASP A 75 11.27 12.27 8.78
CA ASP A 75 12.14 11.12 8.47
C ASP A 75 11.59 9.82 9.09
N ASP A 76 11.06 9.89 10.32
CA ASP A 76 10.38 8.76 10.96
C ASP A 76 9.15 8.34 10.13
N VAL A 77 8.31 9.29 9.71
CA VAL A 77 7.14 8.98 8.88
C VAL A 77 7.56 8.35 7.55
N ASN A 78 8.57 8.91 6.89
CA ASN A 78 9.12 8.35 5.65
C ASN A 78 9.67 6.94 5.83
N HIS A 79 10.35 6.69 6.96
CA HIS A 79 10.87 5.37 7.29
C HIS A 79 9.74 4.35 7.52
N LEU A 80 8.72 4.72 8.29
CA LEU A 80 7.56 3.88 8.57
C LEU A 80 6.76 3.58 7.30
N LEU A 81 6.62 4.54 6.38
CA LEU A 81 5.99 4.33 5.07
C LEU A 81 6.77 3.34 4.20
N LYS A 82 8.11 3.37 4.23
CA LYS A 82 8.94 2.38 3.52
C LYS A 82 8.73 0.96 4.08
N ILE A 83 8.63 0.82 5.40
CA ILE A 83 8.32 -0.47 6.03
C ILE A 83 6.91 -0.93 5.65
N GLN A 84 5.93 -0.01 5.67
CA GLN A 84 4.56 -0.31 5.27
C GLN A 84 4.52 -0.87 3.85
N GLN A 85 5.17 -0.19 2.89
CA GLN A 85 5.23 -0.61 1.49
C GLN A 85 5.83 -2.01 1.29
N LYS A 86 6.85 -2.37 2.07
CA LYS A 86 7.44 -3.72 2.01
C LYS A 86 6.49 -4.83 2.47
N ASN A 87 5.51 -4.51 3.30
CA ASN A 87 4.54 -5.47 3.81
C ASN A 87 3.29 -5.59 2.92
N ILE A 88 3.14 -4.72 1.92
CA ILE A 88 1.98 -4.76 1.01
C ILE A 88 2.16 -5.97 0.09
N ARG A 89 1.18 -6.89 0.09
CA ARG A 89 1.15 -7.98 -0.89
C ARG A 89 1.14 -7.39 -2.31
N PRO A 90 2.01 -7.83 -3.23
CA PRO A 90 2.00 -7.32 -4.60
C PRO A 90 0.65 -7.58 -5.28
N ILE A 91 0.12 -6.59 -6.00
CA ILE A 91 -1.19 -6.72 -6.67
C ILE A 91 -1.20 -7.85 -7.70
N GLY A 92 -0.06 -8.10 -8.36
CA GLY A 92 0.11 -9.23 -9.29
C GLY A 92 -0.12 -10.59 -8.64
N GLN A 93 0.38 -10.78 -7.41
CA GLN A 93 0.14 -12.00 -6.64
C GLN A 93 -1.36 -12.18 -6.36
N ILE A 94 -2.07 -11.09 -6.04
CA ILE A 94 -3.52 -11.13 -5.79
C ILE A 94 -4.28 -11.50 -7.06
N PHE A 95 -3.87 -11.01 -8.24
CA PHE A 95 -4.49 -11.40 -9.51
C PHE A 95 -4.35 -12.90 -9.79
N VAL A 96 -3.19 -13.49 -9.49
CA VAL A 96 -2.96 -14.93 -9.65
C VAL A 96 -3.77 -15.74 -8.65
N GLU A 97 -3.78 -15.34 -7.38
CA GLU A 97 -4.55 -16.02 -6.31
C GLU A 97 -6.06 -16.01 -6.57
N LEU A 98 -6.58 -14.93 -7.16
CA LEU A 98 -7.99 -14.82 -7.56
C LEU A 98 -8.31 -15.53 -8.88
N GLY A 99 -7.30 -16.08 -9.56
CA GLY A 99 -7.45 -16.75 -10.85
C GLY A 99 -7.80 -15.82 -12.01
N TYR A 100 -7.55 -14.51 -11.88
CA TYR A 100 -7.81 -13.53 -12.94
C TYR A 100 -6.75 -13.59 -14.05
N ILE A 101 -5.53 -13.99 -13.69
CA ILE A 101 -4.41 -14.18 -14.60
C ILE A 101 -3.64 -15.43 -14.15
N THR A 102 -3.04 -16.17 -15.09
CA THR A 102 -2.17 -17.29 -14.71
C THR A 102 -0.81 -16.78 -14.22
N GLN A 103 -0.09 -17.59 -13.43
CA GLN A 103 1.27 -17.24 -13.00
C GLN A 103 2.20 -17.01 -14.20
N SER A 104 2.08 -17.82 -15.25
CA SER A 104 2.90 -17.69 -16.47
C SER A 104 2.61 -16.40 -17.24
N ASP A 105 1.34 -16.04 -17.41
CA ASP A 105 0.93 -14.80 -18.08
C ASP A 105 1.34 -13.58 -17.26
N MET A 106 1.25 -13.67 -15.93
CA MET A 106 1.69 -12.64 -14.99
C MET A 106 3.19 -12.34 -15.12
N GLU A 107 4.02 -13.39 -15.13
CA GLU A 107 5.47 -13.25 -15.31
C GLU A 107 5.82 -12.69 -16.69
N SER A 108 5.11 -13.12 -17.73
CA SER A 108 5.30 -12.63 -19.09
C SER A 108 4.94 -11.14 -19.21
N ALA A 109 3.76 -10.75 -18.72
CA ALA A 109 3.29 -9.37 -18.72
C ALA A 109 4.20 -8.45 -17.89
N LEU A 110 4.73 -8.93 -16.77
CA LEU A 110 5.68 -8.16 -15.95
C LEU A 110 7.00 -7.94 -16.68
N ASN A 111 7.54 -8.98 -17.33
CA ASN A 111 8.77 -8.89 -18.11
C ASN A 111 8.63 -7.94 -19.31
N GLU A 112 7.48 -7.95 -19.99
CA GLU A 112 7.17 -7.01 -21.06
C GLU A 112 7.11 -5.57 -20.54
N PHE A 113 6.37 -5.33 -19.45
CA PHE A 113 6.22 -4.00 -18.85
C PHE A 113 7.56 -3.41 -18.37
N ILE A 114 8.47 -4.23 -17.84
CA ILE A 114 9.81 -3.76 -17.41
C ILE A 114 10.67 -3.35 -18.61
N LYS A 115 10.55 -4.05 -19.74
CA LYS A 115 11.31 -3.77 -20.97
C LYS A 115 10.75 -2.58 -21.73
N ASP A 116 9.43 -2.44 -21.76
CA ASP A 116 8.72 -1.38 -22.46
C ASP A 116 7.44 -0.98 -21.69
N PRO A 117 7.57 -0.02 -20.76
CA PRO A 117 6.45 0.39 -19.91
C PRO A 117 5.40 1.28 -20.59
N GLU A 118 5.51 1.59 -21.90
CA GLU A 118 4.70 2.55 -22.69
C GLU A 118 4.14 3.76 -21.91
#